data_AF-A0A9D5V8T9-F1
#
_entry.id   AF-A0A9D5V8T9-F1
#
_cell.length_a   1.000
_cell.length_b   1.000
_cell.length_c   1.000
_cell.angle_alpha   90.00
_cell.angle_beta   90.00
_cell.angle_gamma   90.00
#
_symmetry.space_group_name_H-M   'P 1'
#
loop_
_entity.id
_entity.type
_entity.pdbx_description
1 polymer ?
#
loop_
_entity_poly.entity_id
_entity_poly.type
_entity_poly.pdbx_seq_one_letter_code
_entity_poly.pdbx_strand_id
1 'polypeptide(L)'
;MESSEPPPEARRQRWLSLAKANPPEWLAAFVESPRARWVVVTEEGSGRHLVRRSAYLLDIEDLPYWAFALAKCYLDDVGEWPLFGMQAEAALQDFADHQDPLLAVPRILAAIKPVWPDVVVTFVGEEQR
;
A
#
# COMPACT_ATOMS: atom_id res chain seq x y z
N MET A 1 -8.07 -7.61 -29.43
CA MET A 1 -8.07 -6.39 -28.59
C MET A 1 -7.15 -6.71 -27.44
N GLU A 2 -5.93 -6.22 -27.48
CA GLU A 2 -5.00 -6.35 -26.34
C GLU A 2 -5.58 -5.55 -25.17
N SER A 3 -5.68 -6.16 -23.98
CA SER A 3 -6.02 -5.43 -22.76
C SER A 3 -5.05 -4.27 -22.63
N SER A 4 -5.57 -3.04 -22.60
CA SER A 4 -4.82 -1.80 -22.41
C SER A 4 -4.30 -1.60 -20.97
N GLU A 5 -4.34 -2.65 -20.15
CA GLU A 5 -3.93 -2.59 -18.75
C GLU A 5 -2.44 -2.91 -18.61
N PRO A 6 -1.69 -2.13 -17.80
CA PRO A 6 -0.29 -2.40 -17.59
C PRO A 6 -0.09 -3.75 -16.90
N PRO A 7 0.94 -4.52 -17.29
CA PRO A 7 1.20 -5.82 -16.68
C PRO A 7 1.56 -5.68 -15.18
N PRO A 8 1.32 -6.73 -14.35
CA PRO A 8 1.60 -6.73 -12.91
C PRO A 8 2.97 -6.17 -12.52
N GLU A 9 4.02 -6.58 -13.25
CA GLU A 9 5.38 -6.12 -12.97
C GLU A 9 5.57 -4.64 -13.27
N ALA A 10 4.91 -4.10 -14.30
CA ALA A 10 4.97 -2.66 -14.61
C ALA A 10 4.29 -1.83 -13.51
N ARG A 11 3.14 -2.30 -12.97
CA ARG A 11 2.47 -1.67 -11.83
C ARG A 11 3.36 -1.68 -10.59
N ARG A 12 3.97 -2.84 -10.28
CA ARG A 12 4.93 -2.97 -9.17
C ARG A 12 6.10 -2.00 -9.31
N GLN A 13 6.75 -1.96 -10.47
CA GLN A 13 7.92 -1.09 -10.70
C GLN A 13 7.57 0.39 -10.64
N ARG A 14 6.40 0.79 -11.13
CA ARG A 14 5.89 2.17 -10.99
C ARG A 14 5.86 2.58 -9.53
N TRP A 15 5.20 1.81 -8.67
CA TRP A 15 5.05 2.14 -7.25
C TRP A 15 6.38 2.09 -6.49
N LEU A 16 7.23 1.11 -6.77
CA LEU A 16 8.58 1.05 -6.20
C LEU A 16 9.44 2.25 -6.61
N SER A 17 9.30 2.74 -7.83
CA SER A 17 10.02 3.94 -8.29
C SER A 17 9.55 5.20 -7.55
N LEU A 18 8.23 5.32 -7.30
CA LEU A 18 7.69 6.40 -6.48
C LEU A 18 8.18 6.34 -5.03
N ALA A 19 8.24 5.14 -4.43
CA ALA A 19 8.76 4.93 -3.09
C ALA A 19 10.25 5.23 -2.94
N LYS A 20 11.06 4.98 -3.98
CA LYS A 20 12.47 5.39 -3.95
C LYS A 20 12.68 6.90 -3.95
N ALA A 21 11.72 7.66 -4.48
CA ALA A 21 11.84 9.10 -4.66
C ALA A 21 11.16 9.91 -3.54
N ASN A 22 10.38 9.28 -2.67
CA ASN A 22 9.53 9.97 -1.69
C ASN A 22 9.55 9.23 -0.35
N PRO A 23 9.38 9.95 0.78
CA PRO A 23 9.25 9.31 2.09
C PRO A 23 7.94 8.51 2.18
N PRO A 24 7.86 7.53 3.08
CA PRO A 24 6.70 6.64 3.14
C PRO A 24 5.40 7.35 3.57
N GLU A 25 5.48 8.42 4.37
CA GLU A 25 4.31 9.24 4.72
C GLU A 25 3.67 9.89 3.50
N TRP A 26 4.47 10.21 2.48
CA TRP A 26 3.97 10.76 1.23
C TRP A 26 3.16 9.72 0.46
N LEU A 27 3.61 8.45 0.43
CA LEU A 27 2.82 7.36 -0.16
C LEU A 27 1.55 7.07 0.64
N ALA A 28 1.63 7.10 1.97
CA ALA A 28 0.48 6.89 2.85
C ALA A 28 -0.62 7.96 2.70
N ALA A 29 -0.26 9.16 2.22
CA ALA A 29 -1.17 10.27 1.95
C ALA A 29 -1.30 10.61 0.46
N PHE A 30 -0.95 9.67 -0.43
CA PHE A 30 -0.88 9.93 -1.87
C PHE A 30 -2.27 10.14 -2.49
N VAL A 31 -2.43 11.19 -3.30
CA VAL A 31 -3.65 11.42 -4.09
C VAL A 31 -3.29 11.39 -5.56
N GLU A 32 -3.70 10.34 -6.26
CA GLU A 32 -3.34 10.15 -7.68
C GLU A 32 -4.01 11.17 -8.60
N SER A 33 -5.28 11.47 -8.35
CA SER A 33 -6.10 12.30 -9.22
C SER A 33 -7.37 12.76 -8.50
N PRO A 34 -7.97 13.91 -8.89
CA PRO A 34 -9.30 14.31 -8.40
C PRO A 34 -10.42 13.30 -8.68
N ARG A 35 -10.21 12.41 -9.67
CA ARG A 35 -11.13 11.32 -10.03
C ARG A 35 -10.86 10.01 -9.28
N ALA A 36 -9.83 9.97 -8.43
CA ALA A 36 -9.54 8.81 -7.60
C ALA A 36 -10.73 8.50 -6.69
N ARG A 37 -11.03 7.21 -6.59
CA ARG A 37 -12.22 6.70 -5.91
C ARG A 37 -11.89 5.60 -4.92
N TRP A 38 -10.80 4.88 -5.13
CA TRP A 38 -10.33 3.85 -4.20
C TRP A 38 -9.49 4.50 -3.12
N VAL A 39 -9.82 4.23 -1.87
CA VAL A 39 -9.16 4.84 -0.71
C VAL A 39 -8.68 3.78 0.25
N VAL A 40 -7.46 3.98 0.77
CA VAL A 40 -6.90 3.27 1.91
C VAL A 40 -6.67 4.28 3.03
N VAL A 41 -7.27 4.04 4.19
CA VAL A 41 -7.07 4.86 5.38
C VAL A 41 -6.17 4.12 6.35
N THR A 42 -5.09 4.77 6.73
CA THR A 42 -4.17 4.32 7.78
C THR A 42 -4.19 5.31 8.93
N GLU A 43 -4.20 4.80 10.15
CA GLU A 43 -4.08 5.58 11.38
C GLU A 43 -2.86 5.11 12.15
N GLU A 44 -2.10 6.07 12.68
CA GLU A 44 -0.88 5.87 13.45
C GLU A 44 -1.02 6.57 14.81
N GLY A 45 -0.64 5.88 15.88
CA GLY A 45 -0.59 6.42 17.24
C GLY A 45 -1.91 6.27 18.01
N SER A 46 -2.00 6.91 19.17
CA SER A 46 -3.19 6.84 20.04
C SER A 46 -3.56 8.17 20.69
N GLY A 47 -4.84 8.32 21.02
CA GLY A 47 -5.36 9.47 21.77
C GLY A 47 -5.15 10.80 21.04
N ARG A 48 -4.40 11.72 21.68
CA ARG A 48 -4.15 13.08 21.15
C ARG A 48 -3.08 13.15 20.07
N HIS A 49 -2.35 12.06 19.83
CA HIS A 49 -1.29 11.98 18.83
C HIS A 49 -1.66 11.12 17.62
N LEU A 50 -2.97 10.88 17.42
CA LEU A 50 -3.47 10.11 16.28
C LEU A 50 -3.20 10.87 14.98
N VAL A 51 -2.44 10.26 14.07
CA VAL A 51 -2.20 10.76 12.72
C VAL A 51 -2.95 9.88 11.74
N ARG A 52 -3.88 10.47 10.99
CA ARG A 52 -4.65 9.78 9.95
C ARG A 52 -4.13 10.17 8.57
N ARG A 53 -3.78 9.17 7.76
CA ARG A 53 -3.36 9.34 6.36
C ARG A 53 -4.31 8.57 5.45
N SER A 54 -4.63 9.16 4.30
CA SER A 54 -5.54 8.56 3.32
C SER A 54 -4.87 8.60 1.95
N ALA A 55 -4.70 7.43 1.35
CA ALA A 55 -4.21 7.30 -0.02
C ALA A 55 -5.39 7.06 -0.96
N TYR A 56 -5.44 7.81 -2.05
CA TYR A 56 -6.50 7.81 -3.05
C TYR A 56 -5.95 7.42 -4.42
N LEU A 57 -6.43 6.30 -4.95
CA LEU A 57 -6.02 5.71 -6.22
C LEU A 57 -7.18 5.63 -7.20
N LEU A 58 -6.86 5.67 -8.50
CA LEU A 58 -7.83 5.55 -9.59
C LEU A 58 -8.32 4.12 -9.78
N ASP A 59 -7.39 3.16 -9.72
CA ASP A 59 -7.62 1.75 -10.04
C ASP A 59 -7.51 0.90 -8.76
N ILE A 60 -8.41 -0.07 -8.60
CA ILE A 60 -8.41 -0.96 -7.43
C ILE A 60 -7.23 -1.92 -7.48
N GLU A 61 -6.82 -2.31 -8.68
CA GLU A 61 -5.72 -3.23 -8.96
C GLU A 61 -4.36 -2.63 -8.56
N ASP A 62 -4.25 -1.30 -8.45
CA ASP A 62 -3.03 -0.65 -7.97
C ASP A 62 -2.87 -0.69 -6.46
N LEU A 63 -3.95 -0.94 -5.69
CA LEU A 63 -3.91 -0.91 -4.22
C LEU A 63 -2.86 -1.88 -3.63
N PRO A 64 -2.74 -3.16 -4.07
CA PRO A 64 -1.77 -4.08 -3.49
C PRO A 64 -0.32 -3.68 -3.84
N TYR A 65 -0.08 -3.14 -5.03
CA TYR A 65 1.26 -2.68 -5.44
C TYR A 65 1.68 -1.42 -4.70
N TRP A 66 0.75 -0.49 -4.46
CA TRP A 66 0.96 0.65 -3.59
C TRP A 66 1.28 0.21 -2.15
N ALA A 67 0.48 -0.70 -1.60
CA ALA A 67 0.68 -1.23 -0.25
C ALA A 67 2.04 -1.91 -0.11
N PHE A 68 2.46 -2.66 -1.13
CA PHE A 68 3.76 -3.31 -1.19
C PHE A 68 4.91 -2.29 -1.20
N ALA A 69 4.80 -1.25 -2.02
CA ALA A 69 5.81 -0.19 -2.08
C ALA A 69 5.89 0.60 -0.76
N LEU A 70 4.77 0.89 -0.13
CA LEU A 70 4.71 1.52 1.19
C LEU A 70 5.37 0.64 2.26
N ALA A 71 5.01 -0.64 2.30
CA ALA A 71 5.59 -1.60 3.23
C ALA A 71 7.11 -1.71 3.04
N LYS A 72 7.56 -1.79 1.78
CA LYS A 72 8.98 -1.84 1.45
C LYS A 72 9.72 -0.58 1.90
N CYS A 73 9.17 0.60 1.66
CA CYS A 73 9.78 1.85 2.06
C CYS A 73 10.00 1.91 3.58
N TYR A 74 8.96 1.61 4.38
CA TYR A 74 9.09 1.60 5.84
C TYR A 74 10.11 0.58 6.35
N LEU A 75 10.12 -0.62 5.79
CA LEU A 75 11.06 -1.67 6.18
C LEU A 75 12.50 -1.37 5.73
N ASP A 76 12.70 -0.77 4.55
CA ASP A 76 14.01 -0.35 4.08
C ASP A 76 14.58 0.78 4.97
N ASP A 77 13.74 1.75 5.37
CA ASP A 77 14.14 2.90 6.21
C ASP A 77 14.73 2.49 7.56
N VAL A 78 14.27 1.36 8.12
CA VAL A 78 14.79 0.80 9.38
C VAL A 78 15.74 -0.39 9.18
N GLY A 79 16.00 -0.81 7.94
CA GLY A 79 16.87 -1.95 7.63
C GLY A 79 16.27 -3.34 7.87
N GLU A 80 14.95 -3.43 8.03
CA GLU A 80 14.22 -4.64 8.42
C GLU A 80 13.58 -5.39 7.22
N TRP A 81 13.73 -4.88 5.99
CA TRP A 81 13.24 -5.55 4.78
C TRP A 81 13.72 -7.01 4.65
N PRO A 82 15.00 -7.35 4.93
CA PRO A 82 15.46 -8.74 4.84
C PRO A 82 14.73 -9.69 5.80
N LEU A 83 14.18 -9.20 6.90
CA LEU A 83 13.54 -10.01 7.94
C LEU A 83 12.02 -10.13 7.74
N PHE A 84 11.35 -9.05 7.33
CA PHE A 84 9.89 -9.03 7.22
C PHE A 84 9.35 -8.93 5.79
N GLY A 85 10.20 -8.57 4.81
CA GLY A 85 9.79 -8.37 3.41
C GLY A 85 9.18 -9.61 2.75
N MET A 86 9.59 -10.82 3.17
CA MET A 86 9.03 -12.07 2.66
C MET A 86 7.52 -12.20 2.91
N GLN A 87 7.00 -11.64 4.00
CA GLN A 87 5.55 -11.66 4.28
C GLN A 87 4.79 -10.75 3.31
N ALA A 88 5.35 -9.57 3.00
CA ALA A 88 4.78 -8.66 2.00
C ALA A 88 4.83 -9.27 0.60
N GLU A 89 5.93 -9.97 0.25
CA GLU A 89 6.05 -10.67 -1.02
C GLU A 89 5.05 -11.83 -1.16
N ALA A 90 4.89 -12.64 -0.11
CA ALA A 90 3.91 -13.72 -0.10
C ALA A 90 2.48 -13.19 -0.24
N ALA A 91 2.11 -12.12 0.47
CA ALA A 91 0.79 -11.52 0.36
C ALA A 91 0.53 -10.90 -1.03
N LEU A 92 1.55 -10.34 -1.69
CA LEU A 92 1.43 -9.85 -3.07
C LEU A 92 1.33 -11.01 -4.08
N GLN A 93 1.99 -12.14 -3.82
CA GLN A 93 1.86 -13.35 -4.64
C GLN A 93 0.47 -13.96 -4.50
N ASP A 94 -0.07 -14.09 -3.29
CA ASP A 94 -1.45 -14.53 -3.05
C ASP A 94 -2.46 -13.66 -3.82
N PHE A 95 -2.22 -12.34 -3.89
CA PHE A 95 -3.04 -11.45 -4.72
C PHE A 95 -2.95 -11.80 -6.21
N ALA A 96 -1.75 -12.08 -6.73
CA ALA A 96 -1.60 -12.46 -8.14
C ALA A 96 -2.41 -13.74 -8.47
N ASP A 97 -2.56 -14.64 -7.49
CA ASP A 97 -3.27 -15.91 -7.66
C ASP A 97 -4.79 -15.80 -7.45
N HIS A 98 -5.27 -14.82 -6.68
CA HIS A 98 -6.68 -14.72 -6.26
C HIS A 98 -7.40 -13.44 -6.65
N GLN A 99 -6.67 -12.40 -7.06
CA GLN A 99 -7.18 -11.12 -7.55
C GLN A 99 -8.15 -10.43 -6.57
N ASP A 100 -7.87 -10.49 -5.27
CA ASP A 100 -8.62 -9.78 -4.23
C ASP A 100 -7.77 -8.65 -3.61
N PRO A 101 -7.89 -7.39 -4.10
CA PRO A 101 -7.14 -6.27 -3.58
C PRO A 101 -7.49 -5.91 -2.13
N LEU A 102 -8.76 -6.04 -1.76
CA LEU A 102 -9.27 -5.61 -0.45
C LEU A 102 -8.73 -6.50 0.67
N LEU A 103 -8.51 -7.78 0.36
CA LEU A 103 -7.85 -8.73 1.26
C LEU A 103 -6.32 -8.58 1.25
N ALA A 104 -5.73 -8.29 0.09
CA ALA A 104 -4.28 -8.20 -0.07
C ALA A 104 -3.66 -7.02 0.69
N VAL A 105 -4.25 -5.82 0.58
CA VAL A 105 -3.75 -4.58 1.22
C VAL A 105 -3.48 -4.75 2.72
N PRO A 106 -4.44 -5.17 3.57
CA PRO A 106 -4.21 -5.31 5.00
C PRO A 106 -3.20 -6.41 5.33
N ARG A 107 -3.08 -7.46 4.49
CA ARG A 107 -2.07 -8.52 4.67
C ARG A 107 -0.66 -8.02 4.38
N ILE A 108 -0.49 -7.26 3.30
CA ILE A 108 0.79 -6.64 2.95
C ILE A 108 1.21 -5.65 4.04
N LEU A 109 0.29 -4.78 4.47
CA LEU A 109 0.57 -3.80 5.54
C LEU A 109 0.66 -4.44 6.94
N ALA A 110 0.31 -5.72 7.12
CA ALA A 110 0.61 -6.42 8.36
C ALA A 110 2.12 -6.70 8.51
N ALA A 111 2.87 -6.80 7.40
CA ALA A 111 4.31 -7.07 7.40
C ALA A 111 5.13 -5.96 8.07
N ILE A 112 4.60 -4.73 8.11
CA ILE A 112 5.26 -3.58 8.74
C ILE A 112 4.94 -3.43 10.23
N LYS A 113 3.96 -4.16 10.78
CA LYS A 113 3.60 -4.07 12.21
C LYS A 113 4.76 -4.27 13.19
N PRO A 114 5.75 -5.14 12.94
CA PRO A 114 6.91 -5.27 13.83
C PRO A 114 7.72 -3.98 13.98
N VAL A 115 7.69 -3.12 12.96
CA VAL A 115 8.47 -1.87 12.87
C VAL A 115 7.61 -0.64 13.15
N TRP A 116 6.35 -0.69 12.71
CA TRP A 116 5.36 0.36 12.88
C TRP A 116 4.15 -0.19 13.64
N PRO A 117 4.29 -0.46 14.95
CA PRO A 117 3.31 -1.24 15.70
C PRO A 117 1.96 -0.52 15.88
N ASP A 118 1.98 0.81 15.86
CA ASP A 118 0.79 1.63 16.05
C ASP A 118 0.03 1.91 14.75
N VAL A 119 0.50 1.41 13.60
CA VAL A 119 -0.21 1.58 12.33
C VAL A 119 -1.34 0.57 12.17
N VAL A 120 -2.53 1.09 11.88
CA VAL A 120 -3.72 0.29 11.61
C VAL A 120 -4.36 0.73 10.30
N VAL A 121 -4.63 -0.23 9.42
CA VAL A 121 -5.48 -0.03 8.26
C VAL A 121 -6.94 -0.03 8.74
N THR A 122 -7.61 1.11 8.69
CA THR A 122 -8.99 1.27 9.20
C THR A 122 -10.04 1.20 8.11
N PHE A 123 -9.66 1.40 6.84
CA PHE A 123 -10.57 1.29 5.71
C PHE A 123 -9.83 0.98 4.40
N VAL A 124 -10.42 0.11 3.58
CA VAL A 124 -10.04 -0.13 2.18
C VAL A 124 -11.35 -0.24 1.39
N GLY A 125 -11.57 0.63 0.41
CA GLY A 125 -12.80 0.59 -0.38
C GLY A 125 -12.99 1.80 -1.29
N GLU A 126 -14.16 1.89 -1.90
CA GLU A 126 -14.55 3.03 -2.74
C GLU A 126 -15.12 4.17 -1.88
N GLU A 127 -14.64 5.40 -2.07
CA GLU A 127 -15.17 6.61 -1.43
C GLU A 127 -16.55 6.93 -2.01
N GLN A 128 -17.59 6.84 -1.18
CA GLN A 128 -18.94 7.30 -1.55
C GLN A 128 -18.97 8.83 -1.46
N ARG A 129 -18.94 9.51 -2.60
CA ARG A 129 -19.12 10.96 -2.72
C ARG A 129 -20.58 11.35 -2.89
#